data_AF-A0A8J4BPR2-F1
#
_entry.id   AF-A0A8J4BPR2-F1
#
_cell.length_a   1.000
_cell.length_b   1.000
_cell.length_c   1.000
_cell.angle_alpha   90.00
_cell.angle_beta   90.00
_cell.angle_gamma   90.00
#
_symmetry.space_group_name_H-M   'P 1'
#
loop_
_entity.id
_entity.type
_entity.pdbx_description
1 polymer ?
#
loop_
_entity_poly.entity_id
_entity_poly.type
_entity_poly.pdbx_seq_one_letter_code
_entity_poly.pdbx_strand_id
1 'polypeptide(L)'
;MAEDGGFFQASGCEHCGNLSFSSEWFKAFGVVLCNQCKRDEALVSKSNAMAQYCLTEKDLRGLGCITKDNPQQKNWSAMKLYLRRQVEERARRKHGDLETVRQLRHDRTQAKVQGWLVKRARAEAADAEEEAEGEEEDADVGSGEGGGPMRIKLSAAAARVRARLASEYESDVGAGGTSAGQKKVASSGKDESGGEASGGDDVEVF
;
A
#
# COMPACT_ATOMS: atom_id res chain seq x y z
N MET A 1 34.22 30.53 -31.80
CA MET A 1 34.32 29.13 -31.35
C MET A 1 33.34 28.36 -32.20
N ALA A 2 33.85 27.53 -33.10
CA ALA A 2 33.05 26.70 -33.97
C ALA A 2 32.52 25.54 -33.14
N GLU A 3 31.20 25.41 -33.03
CA GLU A 3 30.59 24.27 -32.34
C GLU A 3 30.05 23.37 -33.44
N ASP A 4 30.78 22.27 -33.64
CA ASP A 4 30.55 21.23 -34.63
C ASP A 4 29.09 20.76 -34.59
N GLY A 5 28.29 21.30 -35.51
CA GLY A 5 27.01 20.75 -35.90
C GLY A 5 27.24 19.41 -36.59
N GLY A 6 27.50 18.38 -35.79
CA GLY A 6 27.63 17.00 -36.21
C GLY A 6 26.42 16.62 -37.05
N PHE A 7 26.67 16.48 -38.36
CA PHE A 7 25.76 15.88 -39.32
C PHE A 7 25.51 14.44 -38.85
N PHE A 8 24.42 14.21 -38.11
CA PHE A 8 23.99 12.87 -37.70
C PHE A 8 23.73 12.08 -38.99
N GLN A 9 24.74 11.37 -39.48
CA GLN A 9 24.55 10.26 -40.39
C GLN A 9 23.74 9.23 -39.61
N ALA A 10 22.41 9.29 -39.74
CA ALA A 10 21.53 8.24 -39.26
C ALA A 10 21.76 7.01 -40.15
N SER A 11 22.83 6.27 -39.84
CA SER A 11 23.20 5.00 -40.46
C SER A 11 22.26 3.91 -39.95
N GLY A 12 20.97 4.04 -40.27
CA GLY A 12 19.95 3.06 -39.90
C GLY A 12 19.82 2.81 -38.40
N CYS A 13 19.22 1.67 -38.06
CA CYS A 13 18.95 1.23 -36.70
C CYS A 13 20.24 0.97 -35.92
N GLU A 14 20.34 1.46 -34.68
CA GLU A 14 21.49 1.26 -33.77
C GLU A 14 21.88 -0.21 -33.56
N HIS A 15 20.92 -1.14 -33.65
CA HIS A 15 21.15 -2.58 -33.38
C HIS A 15 21.46 -3.39 -34.64
N CYS A 16 20.81 -3.11 -35.76
CA CYS A 16 20.89 -3.96 -36.97
C CYS A 16 21.26 -3.24 -38.25
N GLY A 17 21.44 -1.91 -38.22
CA GLY A 17 21.80 -1.10 -39.39
C GLY A 17 20.70 -0.93 -40.44
N ASN A 18 19.50 -1.49 -40.22
CA ASN A 18 18.37 -1.32 -41.14
C ASN A 18 17.98 0.16 -41.29
N LEU A 19 17.77 0.64 -42.51
CA LEU A 19 17.41 2.02 -42.83
C LEU A 19 16.02 2.43 -42.31
N SER A 20 15.17 1.48 -41.90
CA SER A 20 13.88 1.78 -41.27
C SER A 20 14.03 2.17 -39.80
N PHE A 21 13.31 3.22 -39.36
CA PHE A 21 13.28 3.64 -37.95
C PHE A 21 11.89 4.10 -37.52
N SER A 22 11.63 4.10 -36.21
CA SER A 22 10.40 4.60 -35.60
C SER A 22 10.55 6.08 -35.23
N SER A 23 9.80 6.96 -35.89
CA SER A 23 9.82 8.40 -35.64
C SER A 23 9.35 8.79 -34.23
N GLU A 24 8.40 8.04 -33.66
CA GLU A 24 7.93 8.19 -32.27
C GLU A 24 9.08 7.98 -31.27
N TRP A 25 9.84 6.90 -31.44
CA TRP A 25 10.97 6.57 -30.56
C TRP A 25 12.14 7.55 -30.71
N PHE A 26 12.40 8.00 -31.93
CA PHE A 26 13.40 9.03 -32.18
C PHE A 26 13.03 10.35 -31.51
N LYS A 27 11.76 10.81 -31.64
CA LYS A 27 11.29 12.03 -30.98
C LYS A 27 11.25 11.90 -29.46
N ALA A 28 10.82 10.74 -28.96
CA ALA A 28 10.66 10.51 -27.54
C ALA A 28 12.00 10.35 -26.83
N PHE A 29 12.90 9.51 -27.35
CA PHE A 29 14.12 9.09 -26.65
C PHE A 29 15.42 9.54 -27.34
N GLY A 30 15.36 10.02 -28.57
CA GLY A 30 16.55 10.33 -29.38
C GLY A 30 17.26 9.11 -29.94
N VAL A 31 16.61 7.93 -29.95
CA VAL A 31 17.20 6.67 -30.43
C VAL A 31 16.68 6.29 -31.81
N VAL A 32 17.56 5.77 -32.67
CA VAL A 32 17.20 5.33 -34.03
C VAL A 32 17.03 3.81 -34.02
N LEU A 33 15.79 3.35 -33.88
CA LEU A 33 15.47 1.92 -33.81
C LEU A 33 14.42 1.51 -34.84
N CYS A 34 14.66 0.40 -35.55
CA CYS A 34 13.67 -0.21 -36.41
C CYS A 34 12.54 -0.87 -35.60
N ASN A 35 11.41 -1.17 -36.25
CA ASN A 35 10.25 -1.76 -35.59
C ASN A 35 10.51 -3.17 -35.02
N GLN A 36 11.51 -3.90 -35.53
CA GLN A 36 11.89 -5.19 -34.98
C GLN A 36 12.67 -5.03 -33.68
N CYS A 37 13.80 -4.31 -33.71
CA CYS A 37 14.68 -4.15 -32.56
C CYS A 37 14.08 -3.32 -31.42
N LYS A 38 13.16 -2.38 -31.71
CA LYS A 38 12.49 -1.63 -30.65
C LYS A 38 11.62 -2.51 -29.73
N ARG A 39 11.25 -3.72 -30.15
CA ARG A 39 10.48 -4.67 -29.33
C ARG A 39 11.33 -5.30 -28.23
N ASP A 40 12.64 -5.35 -28.42
CA ASP A 40 13.60 -5.90 -27.46
C ASP A 40 13.98 -4.86 -26.38
N GLU A 41 13.63 -3.59 -26.61
CA GLU A 41 13.85 -2.51 -25.65
C GLU A 41 12.73 -2.45 -24.61
N ALA A 42 13.13 -2.47 -23.33
CA ALA A 42 12.21 -2.39 -22.22
C ALA A 42 11.81 -0.95 -21.91
N LEU A 43 10.49 -0.71 -21.77
CA LEU A 43 9.94 0.52 -21.23
C LEU A 43 9.54 0.35 -19.78
N VAL A 44 9.79 1.37 -18.96
CA VAL A 44 9.44 1.41 -17.54
C VAL A 44 8.54 2.60 -17.24
N SER A 45 7.48 2.39 -16.46
CA SER A 45 6.58 3.47 -16.04
C SER A 45 7.27 4.45 -15.08
N LYS A 46 6.76 5.68 -14.99
CA LYS A 46 7.27 6.70 -14.04
C LYS A 46 7.42 6.16 -12.61
N SER A 47 6.37 5.51 -12.09
CA SER A 47 6.36 4.95 -10.73
C SER A 47 7.39 3.84 -10.56
N ASN A 48 7.50 2.93 -11.53
CA ASN A 48 8.49 1.87 -11.52
C ASN A 48 9.92 2.43 -11.63
N ALA A 49 10.15 3.44 -12.46
CA ALA A 49 11.46 4.09 -12.57
C ALA A 49 11.89 4.69 -11.22
N MET A 50 10.99 5.37 -10.52
CA MET A 50 11.27 5.94 -9.20
C MET A 50 11.52 4.87 -8.13
N ALA A 51 10.67 3.85 -8.06
CA ALA A 51 10.75 2.80 -7.06
C ALA A 51 11.96 1.87 -7.28
N GLN A 52 12.15 1.40 -8.51
CA GLN A 52 13.20 0.44 -8.85
C GLN A 52 14.58 1.12 -8.85
N TYR A 53 14.70 2.31 -9.43
CA TYR A 53 16.02 2.95 -9.59
C TYR A 53 16.35 3.98 -8.50
N CYS A 54 15.54 4.04 -7.43
CA CYS A 54 15.67 5.01 -6.34
C CYS A 54 15.79 6.46 -6.88
N LEU A 55 15.07 6.77 -7.96
CA LEU A 55 15.04 8.08 -8.61
C LEU A 55 13.87 8.92 -8.09
N THR A 56 14.03 10.24 -8.15
CA THR A 56 12.96 11.20 -7.90
C THR A 56 12.34 11.66 -9.20
N GLU A 57 11.16 12.27 -9.14
CA GLU A 57 10.55 12.88 -10.32
C GLU A 57 11.44 13.97 -10.95
N LYS A 58 12.21 14.71 -10.14
CA LYS A 58 13.12 15.74 -10.65
C LYS A 58 14.19 15.14 -11.56
N ASP A 59 14.67 13.94 -11.23
CA ASP A 59 15.69 13.23 -12.00
C ASP A 59 15.16 12.75 -13.35
N LEU A 60 13.84 12.47 -13.45
CA LEU A 60 13.17 11.95 -14.64
C LEU A 60 12.75 13.05 -15.64
N ARG A 61 12.57 14.30 -15.21
CA ARG A 61 12.07 15.39 -16.07
C ARG A 61 12.95 15.69 -17.29
N GLY A 62 14.24 15.35 -17.23
CA GLY A 62 15.18 15.52 -18.34
C GLY A 62 15.35 14.29 -19.23
N LEU A 63 14.54 13.25 -19.04
CA LEU A 63 14.56 12.04 -19.87
C LEU A 63 13.38 12.05 -20.83
N GLY A 64 13.63 11.50 -22.01
CA GLY A 64 12.62 11.22 -23.01
C GLY A 64 11.50 10.30 -22.50
N CYS A 65 10.25 10.58 -22.86
CA CYS A 65 9.12 9.71 -22.49
C CYS A 65 8.06 9.60 -23.57
N ILE A 66 7.43 8.43 -23.64
CA ILE A 66 6.22 8.18 -24.43
C ILE A 66 5.03 8.25 -23.48
N THR A 67 4.01 9.01 -23.85
CA THR A 67 2.76 9.11 -23.10
C THR A 67 1.72 8.18 -23.73
N LYS A 68 1.11 7.31 -22.92
CA LYS A 68 0.02 6.41 -23.34
C LYS A 68 -1.17 6.54 -22.40
N ASP A 69 -2.35 6.22 -22.90
CA ASP A 69 -3.54 6.13 -22.05
C ASP A 69 -3.32 5.11 -20.93
N ASN A 70 -3.90 5.40 -19.76
CA ASN A 70 -3.78 4.51 -18.63
C ASN A 70 -4.58 3.21 -18.90
N PRO A 71 -3.95 2.02 -18.80
CA PRO A 71 -4.62 0.76 -19.12
C PRO A 71 -5.79 0.43 -18.20
N GLN A 72 -5.82 0.98 -16.97
CA GLN A 72 -6.89 0.72 -16.01
C GLN A 72 -8.12 1.59 -16.28
N GLN A 73 -7.92 2.90 -16.48
CA GLN A 73 -9.00 3.83 -16.84
C GLN A 73 -8.49 4.92 -17.76
N LYS A 74 -9.12 5.09 -18.92
CA LYS A 74 -8.76 6.12 -19.92
C LYS A 74 -8.89 7.56 -19.39
N ASN A 75 -9.77 7.78 -18.42
CA ASN A 75 -10.01 9.10 -17.82
C ASN A 75 -8.95 9.49 -16.76
N TRP A 76 -8.06 8.57 -16.38
CA TRP A 76 -6.97 8.88 -15.46
C TRP A 76 -5.81 9.59 -16.17
N SER A 77 -4.90 10.17 -15.40
CA SER A 77 -3.69 10.76 -15.94
C SER A 77 -2.93 9.75 -16.81
N ALA A 78 -2.58 10.17 -18.02
CA ALA A 78 -1.86 9.35 -18.97
C ALA A 78 -0.54 8.82 -18.39
N MET A 79 -0.22 7.57 -18.68
CA MET A 79 0.97 6.88 -18.21
C MET A 79 2.19 7.36 -19.01
N LYS A 80 3.25 7.73 -18.29
CA LYS A 80 4.55 8.05 -18.87
C LYS A 80 5.47 6.84 -18.84
N LEU A 81 5.98 6.46 -20.00
CA LEU A 81 6.90 5.36 -20.22
C LEU A 81 8.28 5.90 -20.60
N TYR A 82 9.32 5.43 -19.90
CA TYR A 82 10.72 5.81 -20.09
C TYR A 82 11.50 4.60 -20.62
N LEU A 83 12.54 4.86 -21.41
CA LEU A 83 13.43 3.80 -21.90
C LEU A 83 14.33 3.29 -20.75
N ARG A 84 14.29 1.99 -20.47
CA ARG A 84 14.99 1.40 -19.30
C ARG A 84 16.48 1.71 -19.31
N ARG A 85 17.15 1.60 -20.46
CA ARG A 85 18.58 1.93 -20.63
C ARG A 85 18.93 3.36 -20.20
N GLN A 86 18.09 4.34 -20.53
CA GLN A 86 18.30 5.74 -20.15
C GLN A 86 18.06 5.97 -18.64
N VAL A 87 17.09 5.25 -18.07
CA VAL A 87 16.82 5.29 -16.63
C VAL A 87 17.96 4.66 -15.84
N GLU A 88 18.47 3.51 -16.28
CA GLU A 88 19.65 2.85 -15.71
C GLU A 88 20.87 3.77 -15.73
N GLU A 89 21.13 4.44 -16.86
CA GLU A 89 22.22 5.40 -16.97
C GLU A 89 22.04 6.58 -16.01
N ARG A 90 20.82 7.13 -15.91
CA ARG A 90 20.52 8.22 -14.97
C ARG A 90 20.72 7.78 -13.52
N ALA A 91 20.32 6.55 -13.18
CA ALA A 91 20.49 5.97 -11.86
C ALA A 91 21.97 5.80 -11.51
N ARG A 92 22.76 5.28 -12.46
CA ARG A 92 24.21 5.15 -12.32
C ARG A 92 24.89 6.50 -12.13
N ARG A 93 24.50 7.53 -12.88
CA ARG A 93 25.02 8.90 -12.70
C ARG A 93 24.71 9.49 -11.31
N LYS A 94 23.58 9.11 -10.70
CA LYS A 94 23.15 9.62 -9.39
C LYS A 94 23.75 8.85 -8.21
N HIS A 95 23.77 7.53 -8.31
CA HIS A 95 24.10 6.62 -7.20
C HIS A 95 25.45 5.92 -7.37
N GLY A 96 26.17 6.20 -8.46
CA GLY A 96 27.47 5.61 -8.78
C GLY A 96 27.35 4.34 -9.61
N ASP A 97 26.73 3.30 -9.05
CA ASP A 97 26.57 1.99 -9.70
C ASP A 97 25.17 1.40 -9.51
N LEU A 98 24.79 0.46 -10.38
CA LEU A 98 23.51 -0.26 -10.27
C LEU A 98 23.45 -1.17 -9.05
N GLU A 99 24.59 -1.66 -8.56
CA GLU A 99 24.63 -2.47 -7.33
C GLU A 99 24.26 -1.63 -6.11
N THR A 100 24.77 -0.40 -6.01
CA THR A 100 24.37 0.56 -4.97
C THR A 100 22.86 0.81 -5.01
N VAL A 101 22.27 0.93 -6.20
CA VAL A 101 20.83 1.12 -6.35
C VAL A 101 20.03 -0.08 -5.85
N ARG A 102 20.53 -1.31 -6.08
CA ARG A 102 19.92 -2.54 -5.56
C ARG A 102 19.98 -2.59 -4.04
N GLN A 103 21.14 -2.28 -3.45
CA GLN A 103 21.31 -2.21 -1.99
C GLN A 103 20.37 -1.17 -1.37
N LEU A 104 20.34 0.05 -1.90
CA LEU A 104 19.43 1.10 -1.41
C LEU A 104 17.96 0.68 -1.46
N ARG A 105 17.56 -0.06 -2.49
CA ARG A 105 16.20 -0.60 -2.60
C ARG A 105 15.97 -1.68 -1.55
N HIS A 106 16.93 -2.58 -1.37
CA HIS A 106 16.87 -3.63 -0.36
C HIS A 106 16.72 -3.05 1.04
N ASP A 107 17.56 -2.09 1.41
CA ASP A 107 17.53 -1.42 2.72
C ASP A 107 16.20 -0.71 2.97
N ARG A 108 15.63 -0.04 1.94
CA ARG A 108 14.29 0.57 2.05
C ARG A 108 13.20 -0.46 2.31
N THR A 109 13.29 -1.63 1.68
CA THR A 109 12.33 -2.72 1.91
C THR A 109 12.51 -3.29 3.31
N GLN A 110 13.74 -3.56 3.73
CA GLN A 110 14.03 -4.02 5.08
C GLN A 110 13.54 -3.04 6.15
N ALA A 111 13.81 -1.74 5.99
CA ALA A 111 13.36 -0.72 6.93
C ALA A 111 11.82 -0.66 7.05
N LYS A 112 11.09 -0.86 5.94
CA LYS A 112 9.62 -0.95 5.97
C LYS A 112 9.15 -2.17 6.75
N VAL A 113 9.75 -3.32 6.50
CA VAL A 113 9.43 -4.58 7.19
C VAL A 113 9.73 -4.44 8.68
N GLN A 114 10.91 -3.95 9.04
CA GLN A 114 11.30 -3.70 10.43
C GLN A 114 10.35 -2.72 11.12
N GLY A 115 9.99 -1.62 10.45
CA GLY A 115 9.00 -0.67 10.99
C GLY A 115 7.62 -1.29 11.19
N TRP A 116 7.22 -2.25 10.35
CA TRP A 116 5.98 -3.02 10.53
C TRP A 116 6.08 -3.96 11.72
N LEU A 117 7.19 -4.69 11.87
CA LEU A 117 7.45 -5.58 12.99
C LEU A 117 7.47 -4.83 14.32
N VAL A 118 8.13 -3.67 14.40
CA VAL A 118 8.17 -2.85 15.61
C VAL A 118 6.78 -2.34 15.99
N LYS A 119 5.98 -1.90 15.01
CA LYS A 119 4.59 -1.48 15.27
C LYS A 119 3.74 -2.63 15.81
N ARG A 120 3.90 -3.83 15.23
CA ARG A 120 3.20 -5.02 15.68
C ARG A 120 3.61 -5.40 17.11
N ALA A 121 4.91 -5.47 17.39
CA ALA A 121 5.42 -5.76 18.73
C ALA A 121 4.94 -4.76 19.78
N ARG A 122 4.84 -3.47 19.42
CA ARG A 122 4.28 -2.44 20.31
C ARG A 122 2.80 -2.63 20.58
N ALA A 123 2.01 -3.02 19.58
CA ALA A 123 0.60 -3.32 19.76
C ALA A 123 0.42 -4.53 20.69
N GLU A 124 1.15 -5.61 20.42
CA GLU A 124 1.14 -6.82 21.26
C GLU A 124 1.55 -6.52 22.72
N ALA A 125 2.54 -5.65 22.95
CA ALA A 125 2.92 -5.22 24.29
C ALA A 125 1.85 -4.38 24.99
N ALA A 126 1.19 -3.46 24.27
CA ALA A 126 0.11 -2.65 24.83
C ALA A 126 -1.11 -3.50 25.20
N ASP A 127 -1.45 -4.49 24.36
CA ASP A 127 -2.52 -5.44 24.66
C ASP A 127 -2.18 -6.29 25.91
N ALA A 128 -0.92 -6.71 26.05
CA ALA A 128 -0.46 -7.46 27.23
C ALA A 128 -0.44 -6.62 28.52
N GLU A 129 -0.13 -5.32 28.43
CA GLU A 129 -0.22 -4.38 29.56
C GLU A 129 -1.68 -4.17 29.99
N GLU A 130 -2.61 -3.97 29.06
CA GLU A 130 -4.05 -3.87 29.37
C GLU A 130 -4.58 -5.15 30.04
N GLU A 131 -4.14 -6.32 29.59
CA GLU A 131 -4.49 -7.61 30.21
C GLU A 131 -3.94 -7.74 31.64
N ALA A 132 -2.75 -7.18 31.93
CA ALA A 132 -2.15 -7.20 33.26
C ALA A 132 -2.75 -6.16 34.21
N GLU A 133 -3.18 -4.99 33.70
CA GLU A 133 -3.82 -3.93 34.50
C GLU A 133 -5.29 -4.23 34.84
N GLY A 134 -5.97 -5.06 34.05
CA GLY A 134 -7.33 -5.54 34.33
C GLY A 134 -7.47 -6.52 35.50
N GLU A 135 -6.45 -6.69 36.35
CA GLU A 135 -6.37 -7.70 37.41
C GLU A 135 -6.81 -7.24 38.82
N GLU A 136 -7.29 -6.01 39.04
CA GLU A 136 -7.77 -5.56 40.37
C GLU A 136 -9.15 -4.87 40.31
N GLU A 137 -10.23 -5.66 40.44
CA GLU A 137 -11.52 -5.16 40.96
C GLU A 137 -12.11 -6.12 42.00
N ASP A 138 -12.44 -5.56 43.17
CA ASP A 138 -13.03 -6.23 44.32
C ASP A 138 -14.53 -6.44 44.10
N ALA A 139 -14.93 -7.64 43.70
CA ALA A 139 -16.34 -8.02 43.72
C ALA A 139 -16.79 -8.31 45.16
N ASP A 140 -17.49 -7.36 45.79
CA ASP A 140 -18.29 -7.59 47.00
C ASP A 140 -19.49 -8.49 46.67
N VAL A 141 -19.33 -9.79 46.87
CA VAL A 141 -20.44 -10.76 46.81
C VAL A 141 -21.11 -10.79 48.18
N GLY A 142 -22.33 -10.28 48.22
CA GLY A 142 -23.18 -10.21 49.42
C GLY A 142 -23.27 -11.51 50.22
N SER A 143 -23.27 -11.32 51.54
CA SER A 143 -23.28 -12.35 52.59
C SER A 143 -24.33 -13.45 52.41
N GLY A 144 -23.85 -14.70 52.34
CA GLY A 144 -24.58 -15.91 52.73
C GLY A 144 -23.72 -16.69 53.73
N GLU A 145 -24.25 -16.93 54.93
CA GLU A 145 -23.53 -17.55 56.04
C GLU A 145 -22.98 -18.94 55.69
N GLY A 146 -21.67 -19.13 55.86
CA GLY A 146 -21.06 -20.46 55.96
C GLY A 146 -20.14 -20.90 54.81
N GLY A 147 -19.38 -20.00 54.19
CA GLY A 147 -18.30 -20.37 53.29
C GLY A 147 -17.54 -19.14 52.84
N GLY A 148 -16.30 -18.97 53.31
CA GLY A 148 -15.47 -17.81 52.94
C GLY A 148 -15.31 -17.70 51.41
N PRO A 149 -15.29 -16.48 50.85
CA PRO A 149 -15.31 -16.30 49.41
C PRO A 149 -14.07 -16.92 48.75
N MET A 150 -14.28 -17.93 47.90
CA MET A 150 -13.23 -18.41 47.00
C MET A 150 -13.04 -17.40 45.87
N ARG A 151 -11.83 -16.86 45.77
CA ARG A 151 -11.43 -15.92 44.72
C ARG A 151 -11.09 -16.71 43.46
N ILE A 152 -11.95 -16.66 42.44
CA ILE A 152 -11.69 -17.26 41.13
C ILE A 152 -11.38 -16.13 40.16
N LYS A 153 -10.18 -16.17 39.57
CA LYS A 153 -9.70 -15.18 38.59
C LYS A 153 -10.38 -15.41 37.25
N LEU A 154 -10.85 -14.35 36.59
CA LEU A 154 -11.29 -14.40 35.20
C LEU A 154 -10.35 -13.59 34.32
N SER A 155 -10.08 -14.09 33.12
CA SER A 155 -9.28 -13.37 32.12
C SER A 155 -9.99 -12.10 31.64
N ALA A 156 -9.23 -11.12 31.15
CA ALA A 156 -9.75 -9.86 30.61
C ALA A 156 -10.83 -10.07 29.54
N ALA A 157 -10.66 -11.06 28.66
CA ALA A 157 -11.68 -11.45 27.68
C ALA A 157 -13.00 -11.89 28.34
N ALA A 158 -12.92 -12.68 29.41
CA ALA A 158 -14.10 -13.14 30.14
C ALA A 158 -14.72 -12.02 31.00
N ALA A 159 -13.93 -11.03 31.45
CA ALA A 159 -14.42 -9.82 32.11
C ALA A 159 -15.19 -8.91 31.14
N ARG A 160 -14.67 -8.68 29.92
CA ARG A 160 -15.37 -7.91 28.87
C ARG A 160 -16.70 -8.56 28.46
N VAL A 161 -16.72 -9.88 28.31
CA VAL A 161 -17.95 -10.63 28.03
C VAL A 161 -18.92 -10.52 29.19
N ARG A 162 -18.46 -10.62 30.44
CA ARG A 162 -19.31 -10.47 31.62
C ARG A 162 -19.88 -9.06 31.76
N ALA A 163 -19.09 -8.01 31.53
CA ALA A 163 -19.54 -6.62 31.56
C ALA A 163 -20.61 -6.34 30.49
N ARG A 164 -20.41 -6.88 29.29
CA ARG A 164 -21.42 -6.84 28.22
C ARG A 164 -22.70 -7.56 28.62
N LEU A 165 -22.60 -8.79 29.11
CA LEU A 165 -23.76 -9.56 29.58
C LEU A 165 -24.49 -8.89 30.77
N ALA A 166 -23.75 -8.23 31.66
CA ALA A 166 -24.33 -7.46 32.77
C ALA A 166 -25.11 -6.25 32.25
N SER A 167 -24.55 -5.50 31.29
CA SER A 167 -25.26 -4.37 30.66
C SER A 167 -26.51 -4.79 29.88
N GLU A 168 -26.46 -5.96 29.23
CA GLU A 168 -27.60 -6.57 28.54
C GLU A 168 -28.67 -7.00 29.55
N TYR A 169 -28.29 -7.61 30.68
CA TYR A 169 -29.21 -7.97 31.76
C TYR A 169 -29.88 -6.76 32.42
N GLU A 170 -29.14 -5.67 32.68
CA GLU A 170 -29.71 -4.44 33.23
C GLU A 170 -30.72 -3.79 32.27
N SER A 171 -30.48 -3.90 30.96
CA SER A 171 -31.43 -3.45 29.94
C SER A 171 -32.70 -4.30 29.87
N ASP A 172 -32.60 -5.60 30.17
CA ASP A 172 -33.74 -6.52 30.22
C ASP A 172 -34.57 -6.41 31.52
N VAL A 173 -33.93 -6.15 32.66
CA VAL A 173 -34.62 -5.97 33.95
C VAL A 173 -35.40 -4.65 34.00
N GLY A 174 -35.03 -3.65 33.19
CA GLY A 174 -35.76 -2.39 33.02
C GLY A 174 -37.06 -2.48 32.18
N ALA A 175 -37.31 -3.60 31.49
CA ALA A 175 -38.41 -3.74 30.52
C ALA A 175 -39.66 -4.48 31.07
N GLY A 176 -39.81 -4.58 32.39
CA GLY A 176 -41.01 -5.14 33.03
C GLY A 176 -42.08 -4.08 33.34
N GLY A 177 -42.84 -3.60 32.34
CA GLY A 177 -43.97 -2.67 32.57
C GLY A 177 -44.85 -2.27 31.36
N THR A 178 -45.89 -3.08 31.09
CA THR A 178 -47.22 -2.78 30.48
C THR A 178 -47.40 -2.24 29.03
N SER A 179 -47.88 -3.16 28.16
CA SER A 179 -49.04 -3.14 27.23
C SER A 179 -49.33 -2.06 26.17
N ALA A 180 -49.75 -2.61 25.01
CA ALA A 180 -50.78 -2.14 24.04
C ALA A 180 -50.37 -1.10 22.98
N GLY A 181 -50.70 -1.42 21.72
CA GLY A 181 -50.12 -0.78 20.53
C GLY A 181 -50.97 0.28 19.84
N GLN A 182 -50.42 0.83 18.76
CA GLN A 182 -51.15 1.33 17.58
C GLN A 182 -50.19 1.67 16.43
N LYS A 183 -50.62 1.33 15.21
CA LYS A 183 -50.02 1.68 13.92
C LYS A 183 -49.95 3.20 13.71
N LYS A 184 -48.88 3.70 13.08
CA LYS A 184 -48.96 4.74 12.04
C LYS A 184 -47.76 4.72 11.08
N VAL A 185 -48.04 5.18 9.88
CA VAL A 185 -47.33 5.05 8.61
C VAL A 185 -46.51 6.30 8.24
N ALA A 186 -45.49 6.09 7.39
CA ALA A 186 -44.80 7.04 6.47
C ALA A 186 -43.91 8.14 7.13
N SER A 187 -42.76 8.59 6.60
CA SER A 187 -42.09 8.46 5.28
C SER A 187 -40.63 8.99 5.35
N SER A 188 -39.79 8.57 4.38
CA SER A 188 -38.61 9.26 3.76
C SER A 188 -37.41 9.65 4.66
N GLY A 189 -36.13 9.40 4.33
CA GLY A 189 -35.45 8.83 3.16
C GLY A 189 -33.92 9.07 3.29
N LYS A 190 -33.14 8.43 2.38
CA LYS A 190 -31.69 8.67 2.07
C LYS A 190 -30.68 8.31 3.17
N ASP A 191 -29.44 7.88 2.94
CA ASP A 191 -28.56 7.41 1.84
C ASP A 191 -27.54 6.53 2.67
N GLU A 192 -26.94 5.43 2.21
CA GLU A 192 -25.61 5.37 1.57
C GLU A 192 -25.14 3.89 1.52
N SER A 193 -24.38 3.59 0.45
CA SER A 193 -23.41 2.49 0.22
C SER A 193 -22.72 1.94 1.48
N GLY A 194 -22.42 0.64 1.64
CA GLY A 194 -21.74 -0.26 0.70
C GLY A 194 -20.29 -0.47 1.15
N GLY A 195 -19.90 -1.68 1.55
CA GLY A 195 -18.53 -1.99 1.98
C GLY A 195 -18.32 -3.45 2.42
N GLU A 196 -18.19 -4.34 1.45
CA GLU A 196 -17.62 -5.69 1.60
C GLU A 196 -16.14 -5.59 2.00
N ALA A 197 -15.75 -6.27 3.08
CA ALA A 197 -14.34 -6.53 3.40
C ALA A 197 -14.00 -7.94 2.94
N SER A 198 -13.37 -8.04 1.78
CA SER A 198 -12.67 -9.22 1.28
C SER A 198 -11.16 -9.05 1.47
N GLY A 199 -10.45 -10.17 1.60
CA GLY A 199 -9.02 -10.25 1.32
C GLY A 199 -8.13 -10.51 2.54
N GLY A 200 -8.01 -11.78 2.93
CA GLY A 200 -6.79 -12.26 3.57
C GLY A 200 -5.73 -12.47 2.50
N ASP A 201 -4.66 -11.69 2.56
CA ASP A 201 -3.45 -11.90 1.75
C ASP A 201 -2.44 -12.70 2.58
N ASP A 202 -2.39 -14.00 2.30
CA ASP A 202 -1.27 -14.89 2.61
C ASP A 202 -0.02 -14.39 1.87
N VAL A 203 0.97 -13.93 2.63
CA VAL A 203 2.31 -13.65 2.09
C VAL A 203 3.10 -14.95 2.11
N GLU A 204 3.10 -15.66 0.98
CA GLU A 204 4.12 -16.67 0.69
C GLU A 204 5.47 -15.97 0.48
N VAL A 205 6.43 -16.33 1.33
CA VAL A 205 7.84 -15.93 1.24
C VAL A 205 8.56 -16.96 0.37
N PHE A 206 9.09 -16.52 -0.78
CA PHE A 206 10.09 -17.24 -1.57
C PHE A 206 11.50 -16.75 -1.22
#